data_AF-A0A6A6ZZ78-F1
#
_entry.id   AF-A0A6A6ZZ78-F1
#
_cell.length_a   1.000
_cell.length_b   1.000
_cell.length_c   1.000
_cell.angle_alpha   90.00
_cell.angle_beta   90.00
_cell.angle_gamma   90.00
#
_symmetry.space_group_name_H-M   'P 1'
#
loop_
_entity.id
_entity.type
_entity.pdbx_description
1 polymer ?
#
loop_
_entity_poly.entity_id
_entity_poly.type
_entity_poly.pdbx_seq_one_letter_code
_entity_poly.pdbx_strand_id
1 'polypeptide(L)'
;MISHENRTAIAWPESDAQGLIPFCLENLQLKIERRVSFWRNALPSGYVPLFYVVHGMTRLEPISAAFETLRNEDISPHCIAPWITVALILPDMGMPPHAFSLTFECDGCPEKSRQVFETVKRDAVWQTAFERWNAANLDQKPRPWQKFLSHSAYVA
;
A
#
# COMPACT_ATOMS: atom_id res chain seq x y z
N MET A 1 -1.45 -21.28 4.87
CA MET A 1 -0.57 -21.03 3.71
C MET A 1 0.08 -19.67 3.91
N ILE A 2 1.39 -19.55 3.63
CA ILE A 2 2.10 -18.27 3.70
C ILE A 2 2.63 -17.94 2.29
N SER A 3 2.36 -16.74 1.81
CA SER A 3 2.89 -16.21 0.55
C SER A 3 3.88 -15.07 0.82
N HIS A 4 5.08 -15.17 0.25
CA HIS A 4 6.15 -14.17 0.39
C HIS A 4 6.32 -13.36 -0.89
N GLU A 5 5.83 -12.14 -0.86
CA GLU A 5 5.78 -11.19 -1.97
C GLU A 5 7.01 -10.28 -1.94
N ASN A 6 8.17 -10.90 -2.17
CA ASN A 6 9.49 -10.28 -2.06
C ASN A 6 9.95 -9.51 -3.31
N ARG A 7 9.15 -9.54 -4.37
CA ARG A 7 9.44 -8.91 -5.66
C ARG A 7 8.18 -8.28 -6.20
N THR A 8 8.31 -7.17 -6.91
CA THR A 8 7.18 -6.49 -7.53
C THR A 8 6.56 -7.35 -8.63
N ALA A 9 5.24 -7.45 -8.67
CA ALA A 9 4.53 -8.03 -9.81
C ALA A 9 4.19 -6.95 -10.84
N ILE A 10 3.93 -7.37 -12.08
CA ILE A 10 3.75 -6.47 -13.24
C ILE A 10 2.29 -5.95 -13.36
N ALA A 11 1.32 -6.61 -12.71
CA ALA A 11 -0.11 -6.38 -12.98
C ALA A 11 -0.98 -6.36 -11.70
N TRP A 12 -0.82 -5.35 -10.84
CA TRP A 12 -1.68 -5.09 -9.67
C TRP A 12 -1.74 -6.25 -8.66
N PRO A 13 -0.56 -6.68 -8.13
CA PRO A 13 -0.46 -7.86 -7.28
C PRO A 13 -1.44 -7.88 -6.10
N GLU A 14 -1.81 -6.73 -5.56
CA GLU A 14 -2.76 -6.62 -4.47
C GLU A 14 -4.07 -7.39 -4.75
N SER A 15 -4.55 -7.38 -5.99
CA SER A 15 -5.82 -7.99 -6.41
C SER A 15 -5.79 -9.51 -6.48
N ASP A 16 -4.60 -10.12 -6.55
CA ASP A 16 -4.45 -11.59 -6.67
C ASP A 16 -5.10 -12.36 -5.51
N ALA A 17 -5.24 -11.72 -4.35
CA ALA A 17 -5.90 -12.31 -3.20
C ALA A 17 -7.38 -12.68 -3.46
N GLN A 18 -8.05 -12.01 -4.39
CA GLN A 18 -9.43 -12.34 -4.78
C GLN A 18 -9.52 -13.74 -5.41
N GLY A 19 -8.50 -14.13 -6.17
CA GLY A 19 -8.42 -15.48 -6.75
C GLY A 19 -8.31 -16.60 -5.72
N LEU A 20 -8.03 -16.26 -4.46
CA LEU A 20 -7.88 -17.21 -3.36
C LEU A 20 -9.21 -17.51 -2.63
N ILE A 21 -10.28 -16.79 -2.95
CA ILE A 21 -11.59 -16.94 -2.29
C ILE A 21 -12.13 -18.38 -2.38
N PRO A 22 -12.15 -19.05 -3.55
CA PRO A 22 -12.70 -20.41 -3.66
C PRO A 22 -11.99 -21.40 -2.73
N PHE A 23 -10.66 -21.32 -2.63
CA PHE A 23 -9.85 -22.19 -1.77
C PHE A 23 -10.16 -21.99 -0.27
N CYS A 24 -10.47 -20.76 0.13
CA CYS A 24 -10.85 -20.47 1.52
C CYS A 24 -12.27 -20.99 1.82
N LEU A 25 -13.17 -21.02 0.82
CA LEU A 25 -14.52 -21.57 0.98
C LEU A 25 -14.51 -23.10 1.04
N GLU A 26 -13.68 -23.75 0.22
CA GLU A 26 -13.50 -25.21 0.22
C GLU A 26 -12.81 -25.71 1.50
N ASN A 27 -11.99 -24.86 2.12
CA ASN A 27 -11.30 -25.17 3.37
C ASN A 27 -11.42 -24.00 4.35
N LEU A 28 -12.48 -24.01 5.17
CA LEU A 28 -12.74 -22.95 6.15
C LEU A 28 -11.67 -22.82 7.26
N GLN A 29 -10.77 -23.80 7.38
CA GLN A 29 -9.63 -23.73 8.30
C GLN A 29 -8.37 -23.17 7.63
N LEU A 30 -8.38 -22.98 6.30
CA LEU A 30 -7.28 -22.38 5.56
C LEU A 30 -7.15 -20.91 5.96
N LYS A 31 -5.97 -20.60 6.51
CA LYS A 31 -5.54 -19.23 6.76
C LYS A 31 -4.43 -18.86 5.80
N ILE A 32 -4.59 -17.74 5.13
CA ILE A 32 -3.66 -17.16 4.17
C ILE A 32 -2.98 -15.98 4.84
N GLU A 33 -1.65 -16.05 4.92
CA GLU A 33 -0.84 -14.94 5.37
C GLU A 33 -0.03 -14.44 4.18
N ARG A 34 -0.27 -13.19 3.80
CA ARG A 34 0.44 -12.51 2.72
C ARG A 34 1.47 -11.57 3.33
N ARG A 35 2.75 -11.87 3.10
CA ARG A 35 3.87 -11.06 3.57
C ARG A 35 4.47 -10.31 2.41
N VAL A 36 4.43 -8.99 2.44
CA VAL A 36 4.83 -8.12 1.34
C VAL A 36 6.08 -7.36 1.74
N SER A 37 7.14 -7.53 0.96
CA SER A 37 8.35 -6.72 1.11
C SER A 37 8.00 -5.26 0.83
N PHE A 38 8.12 -4.42 1.85
CA PHE A 38 7.77 -3.02 1.72
C PHE A 38 8.67 -2.31 0.71
N TRP A 39 9.98 -2.59 0.75
CA TRP A 39 10.98 -1.90 -0.07
C TRP A 39 11.14 -2.50 -1.47
N ARG A 40 10.96 -3.81 -1.63
CA ARG A 40 11.15 -4.48 -2.93
C ARG A 40 9.85 -4.75 -3.68
N ASN A 41 8.70 -4.53 -3.06
CA ASN A 41 7.40 -4.78 -3.67
C ASN A 41 6.44 -3.59 -3.54
N ALA A 42 5.97 -3.29 -2.33
CA ALA A 42 4.88 -2.31 -2.15
C ALA A 42 5.26 -0.89 -2.61
N LEU A 43 6.46 -0.41 -2.29
CA LEU A 43 6.92 0.91 -2.75
C LEU A 43 7.16 0.95 -4.27
N PRO A 44 7.91 0.01 -4.88
CA PRO A 44 8.08 0.01 -6.33
C PRO A 44 6.79 -0.20 -7.12
N SER A 45 5.80 -0.94 -6.61
CA SER A 45 4.54 -1.18 -7.33
C SER A 45 3.72 0.11 -7.51
N GLY A 46 3.79 1.02 -6.54
CA GLY A 46 3.00 2.26 -6.55
C GLY A 46 3.72 3.46 -7.15
N TYR A 47 5.04 3.41 -7.34
CA TYR A 47 5.82 4.54 -7.81
C TYR A 47 6.70 4.14 -9.01
N VAL A 48 6.27 4.57 -10.20
CA VAL A 48 6.85 4.21 -11.50
C VAL A 48 8.37 4.44 -11.57
N PRO A 49 8.94 5.55 -11.07
CA PRO A 49 10.40 5.71 -11.09
C PRO A 49 11.12 4.65 -10.26
N LEU A 50 10.62 4.29 -9.07
CA LEU A 50 11.19 3.20 -8.27
C LEU A 50 11.04 1.85 -8.97
N PHE A 51 9.90 1.59 -9.62
CA PHE A 51 9.69 0.36 -10.40
C PHE A 51 10.83 0.15 -11.38
N TYR A 52 11.13 1.15 -12.22
CA TYR A 52 12.17 1.00 -13.23
C TYR A 52 13.58 0.86 -12.65
N VAL A 53 13.86 1.52 -11.52
CA VAL A 53 15.16 1.43 -10.85
C VAL A 53 15.35 0.04 -10.24
N VAL A 54 14.36 -0.49 -9.51
CA VAL A 54 14.43 -1.81 -8.87
C VAL A 54 14.53 -2.95 -9.89
N HIS A 55 13.94 -2.79 -11.08
CA HIS A 55 14.00 -3.79 -12.15
C HIS A 55 15.15 -3.59 -13.14
N GLY A 56 16.07 -2.64 -12.88
CA GLY A 56 17.23 -2.39 -13.75
C GLY A 56 16.86 -1.92 -15.16
N MET A 57 15.66 -1.34 -15.32
CA MET A 57 15.14 -0.84 -16.59
C MET A 57 15.57 0.60 -16.89
N THR A 58 16.25 1.26 -15.95
CA THR A 58 16.87 2.58 -16.13
C THR A 58 18.34 2.56 -15.74
N ARG A 59 19.14 3.45 -16.35
CA ARG A 59 20.58 3.64 -16.07
C ARG A 59 20.87 4.73 -15.03
N LEU A 60 19.85 5.32 -14.41
CA LEU A 60 19.97 6.53 -13.60
C LEU A 60 19.73 6.22 -12.12
N GLU A 61 20.66 6.72 -11.29
CA GLU A 61 20.67 6.74 -9.81
C GLU A 61 20.82 5.37 -9.10
N PRO A 62 21.60 5.29 -8.01
CA PRO A 62 21.56 4.14 -7.10
C PRO A 62 20.14 3.98 -6.52
N ILE A 63 19.72 2.74 -6.25
CA ILE A 63 18.42 2.43 -5.61
C ILE A 63 18.16 3.32 -4.38
N SER A 64 19.21 3.60 -3.59
CA SER A 64 19.12 4.48 -2.42
C SER A 64 18.67 5.90 -2.75
N ALA A 65 19.20 6.51 -3.82
CA ALA A 65 18.85 7.87 -4.21
C ALA A 65 17.43 7.94 -4.80
N ALA A 66 16.96 6.88 -5.46
CA ALA A 66 15.58 6.81 -5.93
C ALA A 66 14.58 6.80 -4.74
N PHE A 67 14.92 6.16 -3.62
CA PHE A 67 14.09 6.21 -2.40
C PHE A 67 14.08 7.59 -1.73
N GLU A 68 15.18 8.36 -1.82
CA GLU A 68 15.22 9.74 -1.31
C GLU A 68 14.31 10.68 -2.09
N THR A 69 13.94 10.33 -3.33
CA THR A 69 12.97 11.10 -4.13
C THR A 69 11.51 10.77 -3.82
N LEU A 70 11.21 9.77 -2.98
CA LEU A 70 9.83 9.44 -2.67
C LEU A 70 9.17 10.56 -1.88
N ARG A 71 8.07 11.05 -2.43
CA ARG A 71 7.24 12.05 -1.77
C ARG A 71 6.17 11.34 -0.96
N ASN A 72 5.79 11.93 0.17
CA ASN A 72 4.69 11.43 1.00
C ASN A 72 3.39 11.22 0.20
N GLU A 73 3.12 12.10 -0.77
CA GLU A 73 1.95 12.02 -1.66
C GLU A 73 1.93 10.77 -2.56
N ASP A 74 3.08 10.14 -2.80
CA ASP A 74 3.17 8.94 -3.64
C ASP A 74 2.96 7.66 -2.79
N ILE A 75 3.39 7.68 -1.52
CA ILE A 75 3.42 6.51 -0.64
C ILE A 75 2.02 6.04 -0.27
N SER A 76 1.26 6.92 0.37
CA SER A 76 -0.02 6.55 0.98
C SER A 76 -1.03 6.10 -0.08
N PRO A 77 -1.34 6.90 -1.14
CA PRO A 77 -2.37 6.54 -2.10
C PRO A 77 -1.95 5.50 -3.14
N HIS A 78 -0.67 5.47 -3.56
CA HIS A 78 -0.25 4.62 -4.68
C HIS A 78 0.50 3.36 -4.25
N CYS A 79 1.30 3.43 -3.19
CA CYS A 79 2.10 2.29 -2.75
C CYS A 79 1.40 1.41 -1.72
N ILE A 80 0.67 2.00 -0.77
CA ILE A 80 0.15 1.27 0.40
C ILE A 80 -1.37 1.09 0.37
N ALA A 81 -2.13 2.12 -0.01
CA ALA A 81 -3.58 2.05 -0.03
C ALA A 81 -4.14 0.89 -0.88
N PRO A 82 -3.62 0.55 -2.07
CA PRO A 82 -4.16 -0.56 -2.88
C PRO A 82 -4.12 -1.90 -2.14
N TRP A 83 -3.00 -2.21 -1.49
CA TRP A 83 -2.82 -3.44 -0.71
C TRP A 83 -3.78 -3.54 0.48
N ILE A 84 -3.90 -2.45 1.26
CA ILE A 84 -4.81 -2.40 2.40
C ILE A 84 -6.26 -2.48 1.94
N THR A 85 -6.61 -1.73 0.88
CA THR A 85 -7.98 -1.68 0.35
C THR A 85 -8.43 -3.05 -0.11
N VAL A 86 -7.60 -3.75 -0.90
CA VAL A 86 -7.96 -5.11 -1.33
C VAL A 86 -8.13 -6.02 -0.12
N ALA A 87 -7.19 -6.04 0.82
CA ALA A 87 -7.28 -6.87 2.01
C ALA A 87 -8.57 -6.63 2.82
N LEU A 88 -9.04 -5.38 2.89
CA LEU A 88 -10.25 -5.00 3.61
C LEU A 88 -11.54 -5.42 2.89
N ILE A 89 -11.58 -5.44 1.55
CA ILE A 89 -12.80 -5.79 0.80
C ILE A 89 -12.97 -7.30 0.61
N LEU A 90 -11.93 -8.12 0.82
CA LEU A 90 -12.00 -9.57 0.60
C LEU A 90 -13.18 -10.25 1.33
N PRO A 91 -13.50 -9.91 2.61
CA PRO A 91 -14.68 -10.47 3.27
C PRO A 91 -15.99 -10.12 2.57
N ASP A 92 -16.14 -8.88 2.12
CA ASP A 92 -17.32 -8.43 1.37
C ASP A 92 -17.44 -9.12 0.00
N MET A 93 -16.31 -9.58 -0.56
CA MET A 93 -16.25 -10.39 -1.77
C MET A 93 -16.50 -11.89 -1.52
N GLY A 94 -16.77 -12.30 -0.27
CA GLY A 94 -17.10 -13.68 0.09
C GLY A 94 -15.95 -14.50 0.67
N MET A 95 -14.79 -13.89 0.92
CA MET A 95 -13.74 -14.57 1.69
C MET A 95 -14.18 -14.76 3.14
N PRO A 96 -13.98 -15.94 3.76
CA PRO A 96 -14.32 -16.11 5.17
C PRO A 96 -13.57 -15.11 6.07
N PRO A 97 -14.23 -14.56 7.10
CA PRO A 97 -13.58 -13.66 8.06
C PRO A 97 -12.34 -14.33 8.66
N HIS A 98 -11.26 -13.57 8.81
CA HIS A 98 -9.98 -14.04 9.36
C HIS A 98 -9.25 -15.11 8.53
N ALA A 99 -9.74 -15.47 7.33
CA ALA A 99 -9.02 -16.36 6.42
C ALA A 99 -7.83 -15.69 5.73
N PHE A 100 -7.73 -14.36 5.77
CA PHE A 100 -6.64 -13.60 5.16
C PHE A 100 -6.02 -12.61 6.14
N SER A 101 -4.70 -12.46 6.05
CA SER A 101 -3.90 -11.47 6.77
C SER A 101 -2.83 -10.89 5.86
N LEU A 102 -2.57 -9.59 6.00
CA LEU A 102 -1.57 -8.85 5.26
C LEU A 102 -0.52 -8.30 6.24
N THR A 103 0.75 -8.59 5.98
CA THR A 103 1.89 -8.09 6.76
C THR A 103 2.89 -7.42 5.83
N PHE A 104 3.28 -6.19 6.13
CA PHE A 104 4.38 -5.52 5.44
C PHE A 104 5.71 -5.79 6.16
N GLU A 105 6.68 -6.32 5.45
CA GLU A 105 8.00 -6.65 5.96
C GLU A 105 8.97 -5.48 5.73
N CYS A 106 9.77 -5.13 6.76
CA CYS A 106 10.67 -3.97 6.72
C CYS A 106 11.98 -4.23 5.96
N ASP A 107 12.24 -5.45 5.50
CA ASP A 107 13.44 -5.85 4.73
C ASP A 107 14.79 -5.49 5.38
N GLY A 108 14.86 -5.46 6.72
CA GLY A 108 16.07 -5.06 7.45
C GLY A 108 16.25 -3.55 7.63
N CYS A 109 15.27 -2.73 7.25
CA CYS A 109 15.27 -1.27 7.36
C CYS A 109 14.18 -0.76 8.34
N PRO A 110 14.12 -1.21 9.61
CA PRO A 110 13.01 -0.95 10.52
C PRO A 110 12.78 0.54 10.80
N GLU A 111 13.83 1.35 10.99
CA GLU A 111 13.69 2.78 11.29
C GLU A 111 13.11 3.57 10.11
N LYS A 112 13.60 3.31 8.90
CA LYS A 112 13.06 3.93 7.68
C LYS A 112 11.62 3.48 7.42
N SER A 113 11.35 2.18 7.58
CA SER A 113 9.99 1.65 7.45
C SER A 113 9.04 2.31 8.45
N ARG A 114 9.49 2.50 9.70
CA ARG A 114 8.71 3.19 10.73
C ARG A 114 8.37 4.61 10.32
N GLN A 115 9.33 5.40 9.83
CA GLN A 115 9.07 6.77 9.37
C GLN A 115 8.00 6.80 8.27
N VAL A 116 8.07 5.88 7.30
CA VAL A 116 7.06 5.81 6.26
C VAL A 116 5.69 5.42 6.82
N PHE A 117 5.62 4.46 7.74
CA PHE A 117 4.37 4.08 8.37
C PHE A 117 3.77 5.20 9.23
N GLU A 118 4.59 6.04 9.86
CA GLU A 118 4.09 7.25 10.55
C GLU A 118 3.50 8.27 9.57
N THR A 119 4.09 8.44 8.38
CA THR A 119 3.48 9.21 7.28
C THR A 119 2.11 8.63 6.90
N VAL A 120 2.03 7.32 6.66
CA VAL A 120 0.77 6.64 6.28
C VAL A 120 -0.30 6.82 7.36
N LYS A 121 0.05 6.64 8.64
CA LYS A 121 -0.87 6.86 9.77
C LYS A 121 -1.37 8.30 9.81
N ARG A 122 -0.46 9.27 9.68
CA ARG A 122 -0.81 10.70 9.65
C ARG A 122 -1.79 10.98 8.51
N ASP A 123 -1.52 10.47 7.32
CA ASP A 123 -2.34 10.68 6.14
C ASP A 123 -3.73 10.02 6.32
N ALA A 124 -3.81 8.84 6.94
CA ALA A 124 -5.07 8.18 7.28
C ALA A 124 -5.91 8.97 8.31
N VAL A 125 -5.27 9.56 9.32
CA VAL A 125 -5.94 10.45 10.29
C VAL A 125 -6.52 11.67 9.59
N TRP A 126 -5.74 12.31 8.70
CA TRP A 126 -6.23 13.45 7.94
C TRP A 126 -7.36 13.06 6.98
N GLN A 127 -7.26 11.91 6.30
CA GLN A 127 -8.32 11.39 5.43
C GLN A 127 -9.62 11.20 6.23
N THR A 128 -9.54 10.58 7.41
CA THR A 128 -10.69 10.37 8.30
C THR A 128 -11.31 11.71 8.73
N ALA A 129 -10.49 12.68 9.11
CA ALA A 129 -10.96 14.00 9.51
C ALA A 129 -11.66 14.73 8.35
N PHE A 130 -11.10 14.62 7.15
CA PHE A 130 -11.64 15.22 5.94
C PHE A 130 -12.97 14.59 5.50
N GLU A 131 -13.10 13.26 5.56
CA GLU A 131 -14.35 12.56 5.27
C GLU A 131 -15.47 12.98 6.24
N ARG A 132 -15.15 13.09 7.53
CA ARG A 132 -16.11 13.59 8.55
C ARG A 132 -16.54 15.02 8.28
N TRP A 133 -15.58 15.89 7.93
CA TRP A 133 -15.89 17.27 7.59
C TRP A 133 -16.78 17.36 6.35
N ASN A 134 -16.47 16.62 5.28
CA ASN A 134 -17.30 16.59 4.07
C ASN A 134 -18.71 16.09 4.34
N ALA A 135 -18.86 15.01 5.12
CA ALA A 135 -20.17 14.48 5.48
C ALA A 135 -21.03 15.50 6.27
N ALA A 136 -20.39 16.38 7.05
CA ALA A 136 -21.06 17.46 7.77
C ALA A 136 -21.29 18.73 6.93
N ASN A 137 -20.68 18.84 5.75
CA ASN A 137 -20.69 20.05 4.91
C ASN A 137 -21.10 19.75 3.47
N LEU A 138 -22.04 18.82 3.27
CA LEU A 138 -22.51 18.33 1.97
C LEU A 138 -22.98 19.44 1.00
N ASP A 139 -23.38 20.60 1.53
CA ASP A 139 -23.83 21.77 0.75
C ASP A 139 -22.67 22.60 0.15
N GLN A 140 -21.41 22.32 0.53
CA GLN A 140 -20.23 22.95 -0.05
C GLN A 140 -19.61 22.05 -1.12
N LYS A 141 -19.29 22.63 -2.29
CA LYS A 141 -18.69 21.91 -3.41
C LYS A 141 -17.42 21.17 -2.93
N PRO A 142 -17.36 19.82 -3.01
CA PRO A 142 -16.26 19.06 -2.44
C PRO A 142 -14.94 19.46 -3.11
N ARG A 143 -13.93 19.81 -2.30
CA ARG A 143 -12.58 20.08 -2.80
C ARG A 143 -11.84 18.73 -2.95
N PRO A 144 -11.09 18.49 -4.03
CA PRO A 144 -10.32 17.26 -4.18
C PRO A 144 -9.30 17.12 -3.04
N TRP A 145 -9.25 15.94 -2.43
CA TRP A 145 -8.32 15.57 -1.35
C TRP A 145 -6.85 15.90 -1.68
N GLN A 146 -6.46 15.71 -2.95
CA GLN A 146 -5.13 15.99 -3.49
C GLN A 146 -4.64 17.43 -3.25
N LYS A 147 -5.55 18.41 -3.07
CA LYS A 147 -5.18 19.80 -2.77
C LYS A 147 -4.76 20.04 -1.33
N PHE A 148 -5.00 19.09 -0.42
CA PHE A 148 -4.66 19.21 1.00
C PHE A 148 -3.35 18.48 1.36
N LEU A 149 -2.84 17.62 0.47
CA LEU A 149 -1.56 16.91 0.64
C LEU A 149 -0.34 17.74 0.24
N SER A 150 -0.48 19.04 -0.02
CA SER A 150 0.56 19.90 -0.64
C SER A 150 1.81 20.19 0.21
N HIS A 151 2.12 19.37 1.20
CA HIS A 151 3.42 19.37 1.85
C HIS A 151 4.23 18.24 1.24
N SER A 152 4.82 18.50 0.08
CA SER A 152 5.81 17.63 -0.53
C SER A 152 6.99 17.49 0.43
N ALA A 153 6.94 16.45 1.24
CA ALA A 153 8.03 16.05 2.12
C ALA A 153 8.52 14.69 1.65
N TYR A 154 9.84 14.59 1.58
CA TYR A 154 10.55 13.39 1.15
C TYR A 154 10.71 12.44 2.33
N VAL A 155 10.81 11.14 2.05
CA VAL A 155 11.31 10.18 3.03
C VAL A 155 12.83 10.28 3.01
N ALA A 156 13.41 10.94 4.03
CA ALA A 156 14.85 11.04 4.25
C ALA A 156 15.36 9.90 5.14
#